data_AF-A0A3P6LLR0-F1
#
_entry.id   AF-A0A3P6LLR0-F1
#
_cell.length_a   1.000
_cell.length_b   1.000
_cell.length_c   1.000
_cell.angle_alpha   90.00
_cell.angle_beta   90.00
_cell.angle_gamma   90.00
#
_symmetry.space_group_name_H-M   'P 1'
#
loop_
_entity.id
_entity.type
_entity.pdbx_description
1 polymer ?
#
loop_
_entity_poly.entity_id
_entity_poly.type
_entity_poly.pdbx_seq_one_letter_code
_entity_poly.pdbx_strand_id
1 'polypeptide(L)'
;MYIIFFQKKQWNEIINNLKIKDDSYALELGIIFLPEKVFCYYIPLYIYVSLFNKNDFWVFESDFIQQYLCPEYRDYDDFLNFVFNFSDIQLSIIAQFMSYESDAGFFYASKACMDFWEDYSPLLHKKI
;
A
#
# COMPACT_ATOMS: atom_id res chain seq x y z
N MET A 1 -5.44 11.57 -17.72
CA MET A 1 -4.33 10.60 -17.88
C MET A 1 -4.47 9.44 -16.90
N TYR A 2 -4.53 9.67 -15.58
CA TYR A 2 -4.76 8.60 -14.58
C TYR A 2 -6.12 7.89 -14.69
N ILE A 3 -7.20 8.62 -15.06
CA ILE A 3 -8.52 8.01 -15.26
C ILE A 3 -8.43 6.86 -16.28
N ILE A 4 -7.74 7.07 -17.41
CA ILE A 4 -7.57 6.05 -18.47
C ILE A 4 -6.71 4.87 -17.98
N PHE A 5 -5.79 5.11 -17.05
CA PHE A 5 -4.94 4.07 -16.49
C PHE A 5 -5.77 3.02 -15.73
N PHE A 6 -6.68 3.46 -14.84
CA PHE A 6 -7.52 2.58 -14.02
C PHE A 6 -8.89 2.23 -14.65
N GLN A 7 -9.37 3.02 -15.62
CA GLN A 7 -10.74 2.91 -16.12
C GLN A 7 -11.05 1.53 -16.68
N LYS A 8 -12.02 0.85 -16.04
CA LYS A 8 -12.51 -0.49 -16.39
C LYS A 8 -11.43 -1.58 -16.39
N LYS A 9 -10.30 -1.36 -15.71
CA LYS A 9 -9.25 -2.37 -15.59
C LYS A 9 -9.22 -2.95 -14.19
N GLN A 10 -9.11 -4.26 -14.12
CA GLN A 10 -8.80 -4.95 -12.87
C GLN A 10 -7.33 -4.75 -12.50
N TRP A 11 -7.04 -4.84 -11.20
CA TRP A 11 -5.67 -4.61 -10.70
C TRP A 11 -4.65 -5.59 -11.32
N ASN A 12 -5.04 -6.84 -11.57
CA ASN A 12 -4.21 -7.87 -12.21
C ASN A 12 -3.99 -7.61 -13.71
N GLU A 13 -4.97 -7.04 -14.42
CA GLU A 13 -4.82 -6.62 -15.82
C GLU A 13 -3.80 -5.48 -15.96
N ILE A 14 -3.79 -4.56 -14.98
CA ILE A 14 -2.81 -3.48 -14.91
C ILE A 14 -1.40 -4.06 -14.72
N ILE A 15 -1.21 -4.95 -13.74
CA ILE A 15 0.09 -5.58 -13.47
C ILE A 15 0.68 -6.27 -14.71
N ASN A 16 -0.14 -7.03 -15.43
CA ASN A 16 0.32 -7.80 -16.60
C ASN A 16 0.90 -6.94 -17.72
N ASN A 17 0.56 -5.64 -17.75
CA ASN A 17 0.99 -4.70 -18.79
C ASN A 17 1.83 -3.54 -18.23
N LEU A 18 2.14 -3.58 -16.94
CA LEU A 18 2.77 -2.47 -16.23
C LEU A 18 4.20 -2.27 -16.68
N LYS A 19 4.54 -1.02 -17.00
CA LYS A 19 5.92 -0.55 -17.17
C LYS A 19 6.17 0.52 -16.14
N ILE A 20 6.75 0.15 -15.01
CA ILE A 20 6.90 1.02 -13.82
C ILE A 20 7.45 2.40 -14.19
N LYS A 21 8.48 2.48 -15.04
CA LYS A 21 9.05 3.74 -15.53
C LYS A 21 8.05 4.68 -16.20
N ASP A 22 7.14 4.13 -17.00
CA ASP A 22 6.17 4.90 -17.79
C ASP A 22 4.88 5.16 -16.98
N ASP A 23 4.57 4.27 -16.04
CA ASP A 23 3.29 4.22 -15.33
C ASP A 23 3.33 4.75 -13.89
N SER A 24 4.53 4.99 -13.32
CA SER A 24 4.70 5.44 -11.93
C SER A 24 3.92 6.71 -11.62
N TYR A 25 3.89 7.67 -12.54
CA TYR A 25 3.12 8.91 -12.38
C TYR A 25 1.61 8.65 -12.37
N ALA A 26 1.12 7.66 -13.12
CA ALA A 26 -0.30 7.30 -13.07
C ALA A 26 -0.66 6.64 -11.73
N LEU A 27 0.26 5.86 -11.15
CA LEU A 27 0.12 5.27 -9.82
C LEU A 27 0.12 6.36 -8.73
N GLU A 28 1.01 7.34 -8.82
CA GLU A 28 1.06 8.49 -7.90
C GLU A 28 -0.25 9.31 -7.95
N LEU A 29 -0.72 9.64 -9.15
CA LEU A 29 -2.02 10.30 -9.30
C LEU A 29 -3.18 9.45 -8.78
N GLY A 30 -3.07 8.11 -8.87
CA GLY A 30 -4.08 7.21 -8.34
C GLY A 30 -4.24 7.31 -6.82
N ILE A 31 -3.15 7.49 -6.09
CA ILE A 31 -3.13 7.68 -4.62
C ILE A 31 -3.90 8.95 -4.25
N ILE A 32 -3.65 10.04 -5.00
CA ILE A 32 -4.21 11.36 -4.70
C ILE A 32 -5.66 11.51 -5.15
N PHE A 33 -6.03 10.96 -6.31
CA PHE A 33 -7.27 11.30 -6.99
C PHE A 33 -8.31 10.19 -7.06
N LEU A 34 -7.97 8.92 -6.79
CA LEU A 34 -9.00 7.88 -6.71
C LEU A 34 -9.82 8.08 -5.43
N PRO A 35 -11.16 7.97 -5.50
CA PRO A 35 -11.95 7.90 -4.28
C PRO A 35 -11.48 6.73 -3.43
N GLU A 36 -11.34 6.92 -2.12
CA GLU A 36 -10.78 5.89 -1.22
C GLU A 36 -11.43 4.51 -1.39
N LYS A 37 -12.76 4.46 -1.49
CA LYS A 37 -13.50 3.19 -1.71
C LYS A 37 -13.06 2.45 -2.98
N VAL A 38 -12.65 3.19 -4.01
CA VAL A 38 -12.09 2.64 -5.24
C VAL A 38 -10.62 2.30 -5.04
N PHE A 39 -9.86 3.14 -4.35
CA PHE A 39 -8.46 2.89 -4.05
C PHE A 39 -8.24 1.58 -3.26
N CYS A 40 -9.10 1.27 -2.29
CA CYS A 40 -9.05 0.03 -1.51
C CYS A 40 -9.02 -1.23 -2.39
N TYR A 41 -9.71 -1.21 -3.54
CA TYR A 41 -9.68 -2.32 -4.50
C TYR A 41 -8.29 -2.49 -5.17
N TYR A 42 -7.55 -1.39 -5.33
CA TYR A 42 -6.24 -1.38 -5.99
C TYR A 42 -5.05 -1.56 -5.04
N ILE A 43 -5.25 -1.63 -3.71
CA ILE A 43 -4.15 -1.90 -2.76
C ILE A 43 -3.26 -3.09 -3.16
N PRO A 44 -3.79 -4.24 -3.61
CA PRO A 44 -2.94 -5.35 -4.08
C PRO A 44 -2.01 -4.97 -5.23
N LEU A 45 -2.45 -4.10 -6.15
CA LEU A 45 -1.60 -3.54 -7.19
C LEU A 45 -0.48 -2.71 -6.57
N TYR A 46 -0.78 -1.77 -5.67
CA TYR A 46 0.24 -0.92 -5.06
C TYR A 46 1.29 -1.72 -4.29
N ILE A 47 0.87 -2.68 -3.46
CA ILE A 47 1.78 -3.62 -2.77
C ILE A 47 2.64 -4.36 -3.80
N TYR A 48 2.02 -4.91 -4.85
CA TYR A 48 2.76 -5.63 -5.88
C TYR A 48 3.81 -4.73 -6.52
N VAL A 49 3.45 -3.53 -7.01
CA VAL A 49 4.40 -2.65 -7.70
C VAL A 49 5.51 -2.18 -6.77
N SER A 50 5.21 -1.86 -5.51
CA SER A 50 6.19 -1.53 -4.47
C SER A 50 7.28 -2.61 -4.34
N LEU A 51 6.89 -3.89 -4.28
CA LEU A 51 7.84 -5.01 -4.22
C LEU A 51 8.79 -5.10 -5.43
N PHE A 52 8.43 -4.53 -6.58
CA PHE A 52 9.28 -4.45 -7.79
C PHE A 52 9.97 -3.09 -7.97
N ASN A 53 9.66 -2.08 -7.14
CA ASN A 53 10.19 -0.72 -7.21
C ASN A 53 11.58 -0.56 -6.56
N LYS A 54 12.14 -1.62 -5.97
CA LYS A 54 13.34 -1.58 -5.12
C LYS A 54 14.59 -0.94 -5.74
N ASN A 55 14.72 -0.96 -7.07
CA ASN A 55 15.90 -0.43 -7.76
C ASN A 55 15.69 0.96 -8.33
N ASP A 56 14.43 1.33 -8.61
CA ASP A 56 14.11 2.55 -9.34
C ASP A 56 13.59 3.66 -8.42
N PHE A 57 13.22 3.33 -7.17
CA PHE A 57 12.84 4.26 -6.10
C PHE A 57 11.82 5.32 -6.56
N TRP A 58 10.82 4.91 -7.36
CA TRP A 58 9.77 5.83 -7.78
C TRP A 58 8.92 6.28 -6.59
N VAL A 59 8.48 7.55 -6.60
CA VAL A 59 7.89 8.25 -5.45
C VAL A 59 6.55 7.67 -4.98
N PHE A 60 5.77 7.07 -5.88
CA PHE A 60 4.41 6.57 -5.57
C PHE A 60 4.37 5.62 -4.37
N GLU A 61 5.42 4.82 -4.14
CA GLU A 61 5.48 3.87 -3.04
C GLU A 61 5.47 4.59 -1.68
N SER A 62 6.25 5.66 -1.57
CA SER A 62 6.30 6.48 -0.37
C SER A 62 4.96 7.17 -0.10
N ASP A 63 4.32 7.69 -1.15
CA ASP A 63 3.01 8.33 -1.02
C ASP A 63 1.93 7.32 -0.65
N PHE A 64 1.98 6.11 -1.21
CA PHE A 64 1.05 5.04 -0.90
C PHE A 64 1.15 4.62 0.57
N ILE A 65 2.37 4.33 1.03
CA ILE A 65 2.59 3.89 2.41
C ILE A 65 2.17 4.99 3.39
N GLN A 66 2.64 6.23 3.19
CA GLN A 66 2.32 7.32 4.10
C GLN A 66 0.82 7.59 4.13
N GLN A 67 0.15 7.74 2.98
CA GLN A 67 -1.25 8.14 2.97
C GLN A 67 -2.21 7.05 3.42
N TYR A 68 -1.91 5.78 3.21
CA TYR A 68 -2.88 4.71 3.47
C TYR A 68 -2.47 3.75 4.59
N LEU A 69 -1.18 3.61 4.87
CA LEU A 69 -0.67 2.57 5.77
C LEU A 69 0.02 3.12 7.02
N CYS A 70 0.25 4.43 7.13
CA CYS A 70 0.85 5.03 8.31
C CYS A 70 -0.20 5.83 9.10
N PRO A 71 -0.56 5.41 10.34
CA PRO A 71 -1.56 6.10 11.16
C PRO A 71 -1.25 7.58 11.38
N GLU A 72 0.04 7.94 11.46
CA GLU A 72 0.50 9.30 11.77
C GLU A 72 0.20 10.35 10.69
N TYR A 73 -0.11 9.92 9.47
CA TYR A 73 -0.41 10.80 8.33
C TYR A 73 -1.91 10.96 8.09
N ARG A 74 -2.74 10.35 8.93
CA ARG A 74 -4.20 10.47 8.90
C ARG A 74 -4.73 10.84 10.27
N ASP A 75 -5.99 11.28 10.31
CA ASP A 75 -6.72 11.26 11.57
C ASP A 75 -6.86 9.80 12.05
N TYR A 76 -6.70 9.57 13.35
CA TYR A 76 -6.63 8.21 13.89
C TYR A 76 -7.94 7.44 13.71
N ASP A 77 -9.10 8.10 13.92
CA ASP A 77 -10.41 7.47 13.73
C ASP A 77 -10.66 7.19 12.25
N ASP A 78 -10.26 8.11 11.37
CA ASP A 78 -10.31 7.93 9.91
C ASP A 78 -9.44 6.74 9.45
N PHE A 79 -8.23 6.60 9.98
CA PHE A 79 -7.36 5.47 9.71
C PHE A 79 -7.97 4.15 10.17
N LEU A 80 -8.50 4.07 11.40
CA LEU A 80 -9.16 2.87 11.88
C LEU A 80 -10.39 2.49 11.03
N ASN A 81 -11.20 3.47 10.65
CA ASN A 81 -12.35 3.25 9.77
C ASN A 81 -11.92 2.72 8.40
N PHE A 82 -10.82 3.22 7.85
CA PHE A 82 -10.22 2.68 6.62
C PHE A 82 -9.80 1.21 6.82
N VAL A 83 -9.03 0.92 7.88
CA VAL A 83 -8.50 -0.41 8.17
C VAL A 83 -9.62 -1.44 8.42
N PHE A 84 -10.69 -1.07 9.12
CA PHE A 84 -11.82 -1.97 9.42
C PHE A 84 -12.65 -2.38 8.18
N ASN A 85 -12.40 -1.80 7.01
CA ASN A 85 -13.01 -2.27 5.76
C ASN A 85 -12.32 -3.52 5.18
N PHE A 86 -11.16 -3.92 5.72
CA PHE A 86 -10.42 -5.09 5.27
C PHE A 86 -10.73 -6.34 6.11
N SER A 87 -10.71 -7.49 5.45
CA SER A 87 -10.74 -8.79 6.14
C SER A 87 -9.40 -9.09 6.84
N ASP A 88 -9.42 -9.98 7.83
CA ASP A 88 -8.21 -10.41 8.56
C ASP A 88 -7.09 -10.89 7.62
N ILE A 89 -7.44 -11.57 6.52
CA ILE A 89 -6.47 -12.04 5.52
C ILE A 89 -5.81 -10.84 4.82
N GLN A 90 -6.59 -9.82 4.45
CA GLN A 90 -6.06 -8.61 3.81
C GLN A 90 -5.19 -7.80 4.77
N LEU A 91 -5.64 -7.64 6.03
CA LEU A 91 -4.87 -7.00 7.08
C LEU A 91 -3.54 -7.71 7.31
N SER A 92 -3.56 -9.04 7.35
CA SER A 92 -2.36 -9.86 7.49
C SER A 92 -1.38 -9.70 6.33
N ILE A 93 -1.87 -9.54 5.09
CA ILE A 93 -1.03 -9.26 3.92
C ILE A 93 -0.42 -7.86 3.99
N ILE A 94 -1.22 -6.86 4.36
CA ILE A 94 -0.76 -5.47 4.52
C ILE A 94 0.29 -5.40 5.64
N ALA A 95 0.07 -6.08 6.76
CA ALA A 95 1.02 -6.13 7.87
C ALA A 95 2.35 -6.78 7.49
N GLN A 96 2.32 -7.86 6.70
CA GLN A 96 3.53 -8.47 6.15
C GLN A 96 4.28 -7.53 5.20
N PHE A 97 3.55 -6.78 4.36
CA PHE A 97 4.13 -5.76 3.50
C PHE A 97 4.78 -4.64 4.31
N MET A 98 4.11 -4.11 5.33
CA MET A 98 4.67 -3.06 6.20
C MET A 98 5.89 -3.53 6.99
N SER A 99 5.88 -4.78 7.48
CA SER A 99 7.06 -5.40 8.09
C SER A 99 8.22 -5.51 7.10
N TYR A 100 7.94 -5.87 5.85
CA TYR A 100 8.93 -5.95 4.79
C TYR A 100 9.53 -4.55 4.47
N GLU A 101 8.71 -3.51 4.35
CA GLU A 101 9.18 -2.13 4.08
C GLU A 101 9.94 -1.54 5.28
N SER A 102 9.55 -1.90 6.50
CA SER A 102 10.30 -1.58 7.71
C SER A 102 11.71 -2.17 7.66
N ASP A 103 11.84 -3.46 7.32
CA ASP A 103 13.15 -4.14 7.20
C ASP A 103 13.99 -3.57 6.05
N ALA A 104 13.35 -3.02 5.01
CA ALA A 104 14.02 -2.31 3.91
C ALA A 104 14.58 -0.92 4.34
N GLY A 105 14.22 -0.43 5.53
CA GLY A 105 14.76 0.80 6.11
C GLY A 105 13.90 2.05 5.91
N PHE A 106 12.64 1.91 5.49
CA PHE A 106 11.72 3.05 5.43
C PHE A 106 11.23 3.44 6.82
N PHE A 107 11.71 4.58 7.32
CA PHE A 107 11.46 5.04 8.70
C PHE A 107 9.97 5.09 9.07
N TYR A 108 9.13 5.67 8.21
CA TYR A 108 7.68 5.76 8.46
C TYR A 108 7.00 4.38 8.46
N ALA A 109 7.51 3.42 7.67
CA ALA A 109 7.02 2.06 7.65
C ALA A 109 7.39 1.35 8.95
N SER A 110 8.63 1.51 9.44
CA SER A 110 9.06 0.96 10.72
C SER A 110 8.22 1.48 11.89
N LYS A 111 7.98 2.79 11.94
CA LYS A 111 7.15 3.39 12.98
C LYS A 111 5.71 2.87 12.93
N ALA A 112 5.07 2.92 11.76
CA ALA A 112 3.71 2.40 11.59
C ALA A 112 3.61 0.90 11.89
N CYS A 113 4.69 0.14 11.64
CA CYS A 113 4.74 -1.26 11.98
C CYS A 113 4.67 -1.46 13.49
N MET A 114 5.55 -0.79 14.25
CA MET A 114 5.56 -0.84 15.72
C MET A 114 4.28 -0.30 16.36
N ASP A 115 3.74 0.79 15.82
CA ASP A 115 2.58 1.47 16.40
C ASP A 115 1.25 0.76 16.09
N PHE A 116 1.18 -0.06 15.03
CA PHE A 116 -0.08 -0.64 14.58
C PHE A 116 0.03 -2.03 13.92
N TRP A 117 0.88 -2.19 12.90
CA TRP A 117 0.81 -3.40 12.05
C TRP A 117 1.38 -4.67 12.70
N GLU A 118 2.19 -4.56 13.75
CA GLU A 118 2.70 -5.72 14.50
C GLU A 118 1.57 -6.61 15.03
N ASP A 119 0.45 -6.02 15.45
CA ASP A 119 -0.72 -6.74 15.98
C ASP A 119 -1.40 -7.66 14.94
N TYR A 120 -1.15 -7.42 13.65
CA TYR A 120 -1.76 -8.14 12.53
C TYR A 120 -0.75 -9.02 11.76
N SER A 121 0.53 -9.03 12.16
CA SER A 121 1.58 -9.74 11.45
C SER A 121 1.69 -11.22 11.90
N PRO A 122 1.35 -12.21 11.04
CA PRO A 122 1.43 -13.63 11.38
C PRO A 122 2.87 -14.13 11.53
N LEU A 123 3.85 -13.37 11.02
CA LEU A 123 5.28 -13.66 11.20
C LEU A 123 5.72 -13.51 12.67
N LEU A 124 4.99 -12.73 13.48
CA LEU A 124 5.19 -12.63 14.92
C LEU A 124 4.44 -13.70 15.71
N HIS A 125 3.24 -14.11 15.26
CA HIS A 125 2.49 -15.22 15.88
C HIS A 125 3.15 -16.61 15.71
N LYS A 126 4.21 -16.71 14.89
CA LYS A 126 5.07 -17.92 14.77
C LYS A 126 6.35 -17.88 15.60
N LYS A 127 6.63 -16.79 16.32
CA LYS A 127 7.71 -16.73 17.32
C LYS A 127 7.14 -17.10 18.70
N ILE A 128 6.75 -18.37 18.87
CA ILE A 128 6.57 -19.02 20.18
C ILE A 128 7.32 -20.34 20.16
#